data_AF-A0A352QT92-F1
#
_entry.id   AF-A0A352QT92-F1
#
_cell.length_a   1.000
_cell.length_b   1.000
_cell.length_c   1.000
_cell.angle_alpha   90.00
_cell.angle_beta   90.00
_cell.angle_gamma   90.00
#
_symmetry.space_group_name_H-M   'P 1'
#
loop_
_entity.id
_entity.type
_entity.pdbx_description
1 polymer ?
#
loop_
_entity_poly.entity_id
_entity_poly.type
_entity_poly.pdbx_seq_one_letter_code
_entity_poly.pdbx_strand_id
1 'polypeptide(L)'
;MTTALVLVLAVILTALVFEYINGFHDTANSIATVVATKVLNPTQAVVLAASMNLIGALAGTAVAKTISSGLIDAEVVVVSSQLIICALSGGIVWNLITWWFGLPSSSSHALIGGLIGAALAAAGNNFDVLIWSRVAEDWTKSQGIFWKVIVPMISSPVAGFFLGLVMMGTLMAVISAMNGAGGWIARISRPRWVNALFGKAQIFSAGYMGFAHGTNDAQKTMGIIALALIGAESAGTLDNLPSWLAFMHPGDSEGIETWIVVTCALVMAAGTAAGGWRIIKTLGHKMVKLHPIHGFAAETSSATILTLAAHFGMPVSTTHSISTAIMGVGVAKNPRALRWSVIQKIVWAWILTIPASGGLAWLMFKGLEALGWT
;
A
#
# COMPACT_ATOMS: atom_id res chain seq x y z
N MET A 1 3.20 3.47 35.18
CA MET A 1 2.76 2.76 33.97
C MET A 1 3.24 1.33 34.08
N THR A 2 2.36 0.35 33.85
CA THR A 2 2.74 -1.07 33.82
C THR A 2 3.59 -1.37 32.59
N THR A 3 4.42 -2.41 32.64
CA THR A 3 5.23 -2.85 31.48
C THR A 3 4.35 -3.17 30.27
N ALA A 4 3.18 -3.77 30.49
CA ALA A 4 2.19 -4.06 29.44
C ALA A 4 1.71 -2.78 28.74
N LEU A 5 1.39 -1.71 29.49
CA LEU A 5 1.00 -0.43 28.91
C LEU A 5 2.13 0.21 28.09
N VAL A 6 3.39 0.11 28.56
CA VAL A 6 4.55 0.60 27.81
C VAL A 6 4.69 -0.14 26.47
N LEU A 7 4.47 -1.45 26.45
CA LEU A 7 4.53 -2.25 25.23
C LEU A 7 3.40 -1.90 24.25
N VAL A 8 2.18 -1.64 24.71
CA VAL A 8 1.07 -1.18 23.85
C VAL A 8 1.41 0.17 23.21
N LEU A 9 1.93 1.13 23.99
CA LEU A 9 2.36 2.41 23.44
C LEU A 9 3.53 2.27 22.45
N ALA A 10 4.46 1.32 22.71
CA ALA A 10 5.53 0.99 21.78
C ALA A 10 5.01 0.38 20.47
N VAL A 11 3.95 -0.45 20.52
CA VAL A 11 3.26 -0.94 19.32
C VAL A 11 2.69 0.23 18.52
N ILE A 12 1.96 1.14 19.15
CA ILE A 12 1.38 2.32 18.48
C ILE A 12 2.49 3.15 17.83
N LEU A 13 3.56 3.45 18.57
CA LEU A 13 4.69 4.20 18.05
C LEU A 13 5.33 3.50 16.84
N THR A 14 5.58 2.20 16.94
CA THR A 14 6.17 1.40 15.85
C THR A 14 5.26 1.36 14.63
N ALA A 15 3.94 1.28 14.83
CA ALA A 15 2.95 1.31 13.77
C ALA A 15 2.94 2.67 13.06
N LEU A 16 3.01 3.78 13.81
CA LEU A 16 3.12 5.12 13.23
C LEU A 16 4.47 5.33 12.50
N VAL A 17 5.57 4.76 13.01
CA VAL A 17 6.85 4.78 12.27
C VAL A 17 6.71 3.99 10.97
N PHE A 18 6.12 2.80 10.99
CA PHE A 18 5.85 2.02 9.79
C PHE A 18 4.99 2.81 8.79
N GLU A 19 3.95 3.49 9.26
CA GLU A 19 3.06 4.32 8.45
C GLU A 19 3.78 5.50 7.79
N TYR A 20 4.63 6.20 8.56
CA TYR A 20 5.46 7.28 8.02
C TYR A 20 6.40 6.75 6.93
N ILE A 21 7.03 5.61 7.20
CA ILE A 21 7.93 4.93 6.27
C ILE A 21 7.17 4.52 5.00
N ASN A 22 5.96 3.99 5.17
CA ASN A 22 5.10 3.62 4.06
C ASN A 22 4.77 4.84 3.19
N GLY A 23 4.34 5.95 3.82
CA GLY A 23 4.02 7.18 3.11
C GLY A 23 5.16 7.68 2.25
N PHE A 24 6.38 7.76 2.78
CA PHE A 24 7.53 8.24 2.00
C PHE A 24 7.96 7.22 0.93
N HIS A 25 7.93 5.92 1.24
CA HIS A 25 8.34 4.85 0.35
C HIS A 25 7.42 4.78 -0.89
N ASP A 26 6.11 4.79 -0.65
CA ASP A 26 5.10 4.62 -1.69
C ASP A 26 4.62 5.94 -2.30
N THR A 27 5.17 7.08 -1.85
CA THR A 27 5.04 8.38 -2.55
C THR A 27 5.33 8.26 -4.05
N ALA A 28 6.28 7.39 -4.40
CA ALA A 28 6.68 7.17 -5.78
C ALA A 28 5.52 6.65 -6.67
N ASN A 29 4.56 5.93 -6.10
CA ASN A 29 3.44 5.35 -6.81
C ASN A 29 2.45 6.41 -7.32
N SER A 30 2.33 7.54 -6.60
CA SER A 30 1.40 8.62 -6.96
C SER A 30 2.06 9.80 -7.70
N ILE A 31 3.39 9.94 -7.59
CA ILE A 31 4.12 11.12 -8.08
C ILE A 31 5.00 10.83 -9.31
N ALA A 32 5.55 9.61 -9.42
CA ALA A 32 6.63 9.35 -10.38
C ALA A 32 6.21 9.61 -11.84
N THR A 33 4.97 9.31 -12.18
CA THR A 33 4.37 9.51 -13.51
C THR A 33 4.19 10.99 -13.84
N VAL A 34 3.58 11.79 -12.97
CA VAL A 34 3.31 13.23 -13.21
C VAL A 34 4.57 14.09 -13.21
N VAL A 35 5.59 13.68 -12.46
CA VAL A 35 6.92 14.31 -12.48
C VAL A 35 7.71 13.88 -13.72
N ALA A 36 7.66 12.60 -14.12
CA ALA A 36 8.35 12.13 -15.32
C ALA A 36 7.80 12.75 -16.62
N THR A 37 6.49 13.00 -16.68
CA THR A 37 5.84 13.70 -17.80
C THR A 37 6.05 15.21 -17.77
N LYS A 38 6.63 15.75 -16.68
CA LYS A 38 6.87 17.18 -16.44
C LYS A 38 5.59 18.02 -16.42
N VAL A 39 4.46 17.41 -16.06
CA VAL A 39 3.19 18.12 -15.88
C VAL A 39 3.21 18.94 -14.60
N LEU A 40 3.76 18.36 -13.52
CA LEU A 40 3.99 19.04 -12.25
C LEU A 40 5.48 19.03 -11.93
N ASN A 41 5.94 20.08 -11.26
CA ASN A 41 7.24 20.06 -10.62
C ASN A 41 7.22 19.14 -9.38
N PRO A 42 8.38 18.67 -8.90
CA PRO A 42 8.45 17.75 -7.77
C PRO A 42 7.71 18.24 -6.51
N THR A 43 7.83 19.52 -6.17
CA THR A 43 7.16 20.11 -5.00
C THR A 43 5.65 20.11 -5.13
N GLN A 44 5.12 20.52 -6.28
CA GLN A 44 3.69 20.53 -6.58
C GLN A 44 3.10 19.13 -6.51
N ALA A 45 3.80 18.15 -7.07
CA ALA A 45 3.35 16.77 -7.05
C ALA A 45 3.34 16.19 -5.62
N VAL A 46 4.31 16.55 -4.78
CA VAL A 46 4.35 16.15 -3.36
C VAL A 46 3.18 16.76 -2.58
N VAL A 47 2.91 18.05 -2.76
CA VAL A 47 1.77 18.70 -2.11
C VAL A 47 0.45 18.05 -2.53
N LEU A 48 0.24 17.85 -3.83
CA LEU A 48 -0.97 17.20 -4.35
C LEU A 48 -1.12 15.78 -3.77
N ALA A 49 -0.06 14.98 -3.81
CA ALA A 49 -0.09 13.60 -3.32
C ALA A 49 -0.35 13.55 -1.81
N ALA A 50 0.34 14.36 -1.00
CA ALA A 50 0.15 14.39 0.45
C ALA A 50 -1.26 14.84 0.83
N SER A 51 -1.80 15.89 0.18
CA SER A 51 -3.17 16.36 0.44
C SER A 51 -4.22 15.34 0.04
N MET A 52 -4.10 14.72 -1.14
CA MET A 52 -5.05 13.72 -1.60
C MET A 52 -4.95 12.42 -0.80
N ASN A 53 -3.73 12.03 -0.39
CA ASN A 53 -3.51 10.88 0.49
C ASN A 53 -4.17 11.10 1.85
N LEU A 54 -4.02 12.29 2.45
CA LEU A 54 -4.73 12.67 3.67
C LEU A 54 -6.25 12.53 3.52
N ILE A 55 -6.82 13.10 2.45
CA ILE A 55 -8.27 13.02 2.19
C ILE A 55 -8.72 11.57 1.99
N GLY A 56 -7.95 10.78 1.24
CA GLY A 56 -8.24 9.35 1.01
C GLY A 56 -8.18 8.52 2.28
N ALA A 57 -7.18 8.76 3.13
CA ALA A 57 -7.04 8.07 4.42
C ALA A 57 -8.22 8.36 5.36
N LEU A 58 -8.82 9.56 5.29
CA LEU A 58 -10.00 9.92 6.07
C LEU A 58 -11.33 9.38 5.47
N ALA A 59 -11.33 8.85 4.24
CA ALA A 59 -12.55 8.51 3.51
C ALA A 59 -13.09 7.09 3.77
N GLY A 60 -12.41 6.25 4.54
CA GLY A 60 -12.91 4.91 4.85
C GLY A 60 -12.08 4.12 5.85
N THR A 61 -12.62 2.97 6.27
CA THR A 61 -12.01 2.05 7.26
C THR A 61 -12.17 0.56 6.92
N ALA A 62 -12.70 0.23 5.73
CA ALA A 62 -13.01 -1.14 5.33
C ALA A 62 -11.78 -2.08 5.30
N VAL A 63 -10.64 -1.63 4.76
CA VAL A 63 -9.38 -2.39 4.73
C VAL A 63 -8.84 -2.60 6.14
N ALA A 64 -9.02 -1.62 7.04
CA ALA A 64 -8.56 -1.71 8.42
C ALA A 64 -9.23 -2.89 9.15
N LYS A 65 -10.54 -3.07 8.95
CA LYS A 65 -11.31 -4.20 9.51
C LYS A 65 -10.80 -5.56 9.00
N THR A 66 -10.35 -5.62 7.75
CA THR A 66 -9.79 -6.83 7.16
C THR A 66 -8.40 -7.16 7.72
N ILE A 67 -7.59 -6.15 8.03
CA ILE A 67 -6.24 -6.32 8.60
C ILE A 67 -6.31 -6.72 10.08
N SER A 68 -7.27 -6.18 10.84
CA SER A 68 -7.45 -6.54 12.25
C SER A 68 -7.99 -7.96 12.46
N SER A 69 -8.43 -8.67 11.41
CA SER A 69 -9.05 -10.00 11.53
C SER A 69 -8.56 -11.01 10.49
N GLY A 70 -8.39 -12.27 10.88
CA GLY A 70 -8.33 -13.41 9.93
C GLY A 70 -7.04 -13.62 9.15
N LEU A 71 -5.89 -13.12 9.64
CA LEU A 71 -4.56 -13.49 9.13
C LEU A 71 -3.79 -14.44 10.08
N ILE A 72 -3.90 -14.20 11.39
CA ILE A 72 -3.27 -15.00 12.44
C ILE A 72 -4.38 -15.66 13.24
N ASP A 73 -4.20 -16.95 13.58
CA ASP A 73 -5.12 -17.63 14.48
C ASP A 73 -4.80 -17.30 15.94
N ALA A 74 -5.67 -16.51 16.56
CA ALA A 74 -5.53 -16.09 17.95
C ALA A 74 -5.74 -17.24 18.95
N GLU A 75 -6.26 -18.40 18.51
CA GLU A 75 -6.36 -19.61 19.33
C GLU A 75 -5.02 -20.35 19.44
N VAL A 76 -4.14 -20.19 18.43
CA VAL A 76 -2.85 -20.89 18.37
C VAL A 76 -1.73 -20.05 18.99
N VAL A 77 -1.78 -18.72 18.85
CA VAL A 77 -0.80 -17.81 19.43
C VAL A 77 -1.47 -16.57 20.02
N VAL A 78 -1.06 -16.21 21.23
CA VAL A 78 -1.39 -14.92 21.83
C VAL A 78 -0.68 -13.83 21.03
N VAL A 79 -1.46 -12.98 20.36
CA VAL A 79 -0.94 -11.82 19.61
C VAL A 79 -0.41 -10.79 20.61
N SER A 80 0.82 -10.99 21.08
CA SER A 80 1.48 -10.11 22.04
C SER A 80 1.97 -8.81 21.39
N SER A 81 2.15 -7.78 22.21
CA SER A 81 2.74 -6.52 21.75
C SER A 81 4.14 -6.73 21.15
N GLN A 82 4.94 -7.64 21.71
CA GLN A 82 6.26 -8.00 21.19
C GLN A 82 6.19 -8.58 19.77
N LEU A 83 5.21 -9.46 19.50
CA LEU A 83 4.98 -10.03 18.18
C LEU A 83 4.69 -8.92 17.16
N ILE A 84 3.77 -8.01 17.47
CA ILE A 84 3.40 -6.90 16.57
C ILE A 84 4.60 -5.97 16.34
N ILE A 85 5.37 -5.64 17.38
CA ILE A 85 6.59 -4.82 17.26
C ILE A 85 7.60 -5.49 16.33
N CYS A 86 7.85 -6.80 16.47
CA CYS A 86 8.77 -7.53 15.60
C CYS A 86 8.27 -7.58 14.15
N ALA A 87 6.98 -7.84 13.96
CA ALA A 87 6.35 -7.87 12.64
C ALA A 87 6.49 -6.53 11.91
N LEU A 88 6.14 -5.43 12.57
CA LEU A 88 6.27 -4.07 12.03
C LEU A 88 7.75 -3.73 11.78
N SER A 89 8.64 -4.06 12.72
CA SER A 89 10.08 -3.79 12.59
C SER A 89 10.72 -4.53 11.42
N GLY A 90 10.35 -5.78 11.18
CA GLY A 90 10.79 -6.54 10.00
C GLY A 90 10.34 -5.87 8.70
N GLY A 91 9.09 -5.39 8.65
CA GLY A 91 8.57 -4.59 7.53
C GLY A 91 9.30 -3.26 7.34
N ILE A 92 9.52 -2.52 8.43
CA ILE A 92 10.27 -1.24 8.46
C ILE A 92 11.67 -1.42 7.89
N VAL A 93 12.43 -2.38 8.42
CA VAL A 93 13.82 -2.62 8.02
C VAL A 93 13.87 -2.99 6.54
N TRP A 94 12.97 -3.86 6.07
CA TRP A 94 12.93 -4.22 4.67
C TRP A 94 12.60 -3.02 3.76
N ASN A 95 11.60 -2.22 4.11
CA ASN A 95 11.23 -1.01 3.35
C ASN A 95 12.39 -0.01 3.28
N LEU A 96 13.16 0.15 4.36
CA LEU A 96 14.35 1.02 4.35
C LEU A 96 15.46 0.47 3.46
N ILE A 97 15.69 -0.85 3.46
CA ILE A 97 16.65 -1.53 2.59
C ILE A 97 16.28 -1.31 1.12
N THR A 98 15.04 -1.59 0.73
CA THR A 98 14.58 -1.48 -0.66
C THR A 98 14.60 -0.03 -1.12
N TRP A 99 14.20 0.92 -0.27
CA TRP A 99 14.36 2.34 -0.54
C TRP A 99 15.82 2.74 -0.76
N TRP A 100 16.74 2.27 0.07
CA TRP A 100 18.17 2.57 -0.06
C TRP A 100 18.69 2.16 -1.44
N PHE A 101 18.28 0.99 -1.93
CA PHE A 101 18.61 0.49 -3.27
C PHE A 101 17.73 1.05 -4.39
N GLY A 102 16.71 1.86 -4.06
CA GLY A 102 15.76 2.43 -5.03
C GLY A 102 14.95 1.37 -5.76
N LEU A 103 14.67 0.23 -5.10
CA LEU A 103 13.86 -0.87 -5.59
C LEU A 103 12.40 -0.62 -5.17
N PRO A 104 11.45 -0.57 -6.12
CA PRO A 104 10.04 -0.43 -5.78
C PRO A 104 9.51 -1.75 -5.20
N SER A 105 9.46 -1.84 -3.87
CA SER A 105 8.81 -2.92 -3.13
C SER A 105 7.42 -2.51 -2.64
N SER A 106 6.67 -3.47 -2.10
CA SER A 106 5.35 -3.20 -1.53
C SER A 106 5.40 -3.24 -0.01
N SER A 107 5.07 -2.13 0.64
CA SER A 107 4.94 -2.07 2.11
C SER A 107 3.89 -3.02 2.64
N SER A 108 2.80 -3.24 1.89
CA SER A 108 1.74 -4.18 2.28
C SER A 108 2.26 -5.62 2.39
N HIS A 109 3.06 -6.06 1.41
CA HIS A 109 3.70 -7.38 1.47
C HIS A 109 4.79 -7.44 2.53
N ALA A 110 5.51 -6.34 2.78
CA ALA A 110 6.50 -6.26 3.84
C ALA A 110 5.85 -6.45 5.22
N LEU A 111 4.72 -5.77 5.47
CA LEU A 111 3.91 -5.93 6.67
C LEU A 111 3.40 -7.37 6.83
N ILE A 112 2.79 -7.93 5.78
CA ILE A 112 2.23 -9.29 5.82
C ILE A 112 3.35 -10.32 6.06
N GLY A 113 4.48 -10.18 5.37
CA GLY A 113 5.65 -11.04 5.60
C GLY A 113 6.14 -10.93 7.05
N GLY A 114 6.22 -9.71 7.59
CA GLY A 114 6.60 -9.47 8.98
C GLY A 114 5.64 -10.15 9.97
N LEU A 115 4.34 -10.04 9.75
CA LEU A 115 3.31 -10.71 10.57
C LEU A 115 3.46 -12.24 10.52
N ILE A 116 3.61 -12.81 9.33
CA ILE A 116 3.82 -14.25 9.13
C ILE A 116 5.08 -14.72 9.87
N GLY A 117 6.19 -14.00 9.70
CA GLY A 117 7.48 -14.35 10.30
C GLY A 117 7.47 -14.29 11.83
N ALA A 118 6.92 -13.21 12.39
CA ALA A 118 6.81 -13.07 13.85
C ALA A 118 5.84 -14.10 14.45
N ALA A 119 4.71 -14.38 13.80
CA ALA A 119 3.75 -15.39 14.26
C ALA A 119 4.33 -16.80 14.24
N LEU A 120 5.05 -17.17 13.17
CA LEU A 120 5.75 -18.46 13.11
C LEU A 120 6.82 -18.58 14.20
N ALA A 121 7.58 -17.51 14.48
CA ALA A 121 8.58 -17.52 15.55
C ALA A 121 7.95 -17.73 16.93
N ALA A 122 6.84 -17.04 17.20
CA ALA A 122 6.07 -17.12 18.43
C ALA A 122 5.39 -18.48 18.62
N ALA A 123 4.97 -19.13 17.54
CA ALA A 123 4.36 -20.46 17.55
C ALA A 123 5.38 -21.62 17.62
N GLY A 124 6.67 -21.34 17.84
CA GLY A 124 7.70 -22.39 17.82
C GLY A 124 7.89 -23.02 16.44
N ASN A 125 7.70 -22.26 15.35
CA ASN A 125 7.66 -22.71 13.96
C ASN A 125 6.51 -23.66 13.63
N ASN A 126 5.43 -23.65 14.43
CA ASN A 126 4.20 -24.32 14.04
C ASN A 126 3.49 -23.52 12.93
N PHE A 127 3.34 -24.13 11.75
CA PHE A 127 2.67 -23.53 10.61
C PHE A 127 1.14 -23.42 10.76
N ASP A 128 0.56 -24.10 11.75
CA ASP A 128 -0.88 -24.04 12.04
C ASP A 128 -1.31 -22.69 12.62
N VAL A 129 -0.36 -21.84 13.06
CA VAL A 129 -0.65 -20.46 13.49
C VAL A 129 -1.18 -19.58 12.36
N LEU A 130 -0.91 -19.98 11.12
CA LEU A 130 -1.31 -19.27 9.93
C LEU A 130 -2.65 -19.81 9.44
N ILE A 131 -3.65 -18.94 9.33
CA ILE A 131 -4.90 -19.30 8.69
C ILE A 131 -4.65 -19.36 7.18
N TRP A 132 -4.39 -20.55 6.63
CA TRP A 132 -4.08 -20.71 5.21
C TRP A 132 -5.27 -20.40 4.31
N SER A 133 -6.44 -20.98 4.61
CA SER A 133 -7.69 -20.75 3.89
C SER A 133 -8.88 -21.12 4.77
N ARG A 134 -9.85 -20.21 4.91
CA ARG A 134 -11.19 -20.48 5.45
C ARG A 134 -12.21 -19.88 4.48
N VAL A 135 -12.94 -20.75 3.78
CA VAL A 135 -13.94 -20.33 2.78
C VAL A 135 -15.23 -19.94 3.50
N ALA A 136 -15.72 -18.74 3.25
CA ALA A 136 -17.04 -18.29 3.68
C ALA A 136 -18.05 -18.45 2.54
N GLU A 137 -19.35 -18.36 2.83
CA GLU A 137 -20.42 -18.40 1.81
C GLU A 137 -20.23 -17.31 0.74
N ASP A 138 -19.83 -16.11 1.16
CA ASP A 138 -19.39 -15.04 0.28
C ASP A 138 -17.87 -15.07 0.11
N TRP A 139 -17.40 -15.08 -1.15
CA TRP A 139 -15.96 -15.08 -1.45
C TRP A 139 -15.22 -13.87 -0.85
N THR A 140 -15.89 -12.72 -0.75
CA THR A 140 -15.34 -11.49 -0.14
C THR A 140 -15.16 -11.57 1.38
N LYS A 141 -15.86 -12.49 2.04
CA LYS A 141 -15.75 -12.74 3.49
C LYS A 141 -14.81 -13.89 3.82
N SER A 142 -14.26 -14.56 2.80
CA SER A 142 -13.32 -15.66 3.01
C SER A 142 -12.06 -15.16 3.74
N GLN A 143 -11.59 -15.94 4.70
CA GLN A 143 -10.48 -15.59 5.58
C GLN A 143 -9.22 -16.38 5.24
N GLY A 144 -8.10 -15.93 5.78
CA GLY A 144 -6.80 -16.55 5.61
C GLY A 144 -5.94 -15.93 4.52
N ILE A 145 -4.68 -16.34 4.53
CA ILE A 145 -3.60 -15.84 3.68
C ILE A 145 -3.96 -16.00 2.20
N PHE A 146 -4.56 -17.12 1.80
CA PHE A 146 -4.90 -17.34 0.40
C PHE A 146 -5.87 -16.28 -0.13
N TRP A 147 -7.00 -16.06 0.55
CA TRP A 147 -8.06 -15.16 0.09
C TRP A 147 -7.76 -13.69 0.34
N LYS A 148 -7.14 -13.35 1.48
CA LYS A 148 -6.87 -11.96 1.86
C LYS A 148 -5.54 -11.42 1.34
N VAL A 149 -4.58 -12.30 1.01
CA VAL A 149 -3.23 -11.89 0.57
C VAL A 149 -2.94 -12.38 -0.84
N ILE A 150 -2.93 -13.69 -1.07
CA ILE A 150 -2.41 -14.27 -2.33
C ILE A 150 -3.31 -13.89 -3.51
N VAL A 151 -4.63 -14.01 -3.36
CA VAL A 151 -5.58 -13.68 -4.43
C VAL A 151 -5.49 -12.19 -4.82
N PRO A 152 -5.57 -11.20 -3.91
CA PRO A 152 -5.34 -9.79 -4.25
C PRO A 152 -3.93 -9.50 -4.77
N MET A 153 -2.91 -10.19 -4.27
CA MET A 153 -1.51 -10.03 -4.68
C MET A 153 -1.29 -10.40 -6.16
N ILE A 154 -1.99 -11.42 -6.67
CA ILE A 154 -1.87 -11.88 -8.07
C ILE A 154 -2.93 -11.22 -8.96
N SER A 155 -4.14 -11.00 -8.45
CA SER A 155 -5.23 -10.43 -9.25
C SER A 155 -5.04 -8.93 -9.51
N SER A 156 -4.55 -8.16 -8.52
CA SER A 156 -4.37 -6.70 -8.69
C SER A 156 -3.33 -6.31 -9.74
N PRO A 157 -2.16 -6.97 -9.88
CA PRO A 157 -1.19 -6.61 -10.90
C PRO A 157 -1.63 -7.09 -12.29
N VAL A 158 -2.34 -8.22 -12.37
CA VAL A 158 -2.95 -8.70 -13.62
C VAL A 158 -4.03 -7.72 -14.08
N ALA A 159 -4.93 -7.31 -13.18
CA ALA A 159 -5.93 -6.29 -13.45
C ALA A 159 -5.28 -4.95 -13.83
N GLY A 160 -4.20 -4.54 -13.14
CA GLY A 160 -3.44 -3.33 -13.43
C GLY A 160 -2.90 -3.33 -14.85
N PHE A 161 -2.24 -4.41 -15.24
CA PHE A 161 -1.74 -4.60 -16.60
C PHE A 161 -2.85 -4.52 -17.66
N PHE A 162 -3.93 -5.29 -17.50
CA PHE A 162 -5.01 -5.34 -18.49
C PHE A 162 -5.79 -4.02 -18.55
N LEU A 163 -6.13 -3.42 -17.41
CA LEU A 163 -6.85 -2.16 -17.38
C LEU A 163 -6.01 -1.03 -17.96
N GLY A 164 -4.70 -0.99 -17.66
CA GLY A 164 -3.76 -0.05 -18.29
C GLY A 164 -3.66 -0.24 -19.82
N LEU A 165 -3.60 -1.50 -20.28
CA LEU A 165 -3.58 -1.84 -21.71
C LEU A 165 -4.88 -1.42 -22.40
N VAL A 166 -6.03 -1.76 -21.83
CA VAL A 166 -7.36 -1.42 -22.37
C VAL A 166 -7.55 0.09 -22.36
N MET A 167 -7.25 0.77 -21.26
CA MET A 167 -7.35 2.23 -21.15
C MET A 167 -6.49 2.94 -22.20
N MET A 168 -5.24 2.50 -22.37
CA MET A 168 -4.39 3.11 -23.40
C MET A 168 -4.86 2.76 -24.82
N GLY A 169 -5.27 1.51 -25.06
CA GLY A 169 -5.79 1.05 -26.34
C GLY A 169 -7.04 1.81 -26.77
N THR A 170 -7.98 2.05 -25.85
CA THR A 170 -9.19 2.85 -26.12
C THR A 170 -8.85 4.30 -26.42
N LEU A 171 -7.95 4.92 -25.64
CA LEU A 171 -7.48 6.28 -25.90
C LEU A 171 -6.81 6.41 -27.28
N MET A 172 -5.98 5.43 -27.67
CA MET A 172 -5.37 5.40 -29.01
C MET A 172 -6.40 5.21 -30.11
N ALA A 173 -7.38 4.31 -29.92
CA ALA A 173 -8.46 4.07 -30.88
C ALA A 173 -9.30 5.34 -31.09
N VAL A 174 -9.64 6.05 -30.01
CA VAL A 174 -10.37 7.33 -30.06
C VAL A 174 -9.56 8.38 -30.81
N ILE A 175 -8.28 8.56 -30.49
CA ILE A 175 -7.42 9.53 -31.19
C ILE A 175 -7.26 9.17 -32.67
N SER A 176 -7.16 7.88 -33.01
CA SER A 176 -7.08 7.41 -34.39
C SER A 176 -8.38 7.67 -35.15
N ALA A 177 -9.54 7.41 -34.53
CA ALA A 177 -10.85 7.68 -35.11
C ALA A 177 -11.07 9.18 -35.33
N MET A 178 -10.67 10.02 -34.36
CA MET A 178 -10.74 11.47 -34.48
C MET A 178 -9.82 12.01 -35.59
N ASN A 179 -8.63 11.42 -35.78
CA ASN A 179 -7.77 11.75 -36.92
C ASN A 179 -8.40 11.35 -38.26
N GLY A 180 -9.07 10.19 -38.33
CA GLY A 180 -9.76 9.71 -39.54
C GLY A 180 -11.02 10.49 -39.91
N ALA A 181 -11.73 11.07 -38.95
CA ALA A 181 -12.95 11.86 -39.17
C ALA A 181 -12.71 13.19 -39.92
N GLY A 182 -11.46 13.63 -40.06
CA GLY A 182 -11.11 14.84 -40.80
C GLY A 182 -11.58 16.15 -40.14
N GLY A 183 -11.45 17.26 -40.87
CA GLY A 183 -11.95 18.57 -40.43
C GLY A 183 -11.30 19.12 -39.16
N TRP A 184 -12.11 19.73 -38.29
CA TRP A 184 -11.67 20.31 -37.01
C TRP A 184 -11.24 19.23 -35.99
N ILE A 185 -11.88 18.05 -36.03
CA ILE A 185 -11.64 16.92 -35.13
C ILE A 185 -10.22 16.36 -35.32
N ALA A 186 -9.76 16.26 -36.57
CA ALA A 186 -8.38 15.89 -36.87
C ALA A 186 -7.35 16.94 -36.39
N ARG A 187 -7.72 18.24 -36.38
CA ARG A 187 -6.81 19.30 -35.90
C ARG A 187 -6.58 19.24 -34.39
N ILE A 188 -7.61 18.92 -33.61
CA ILE A 188 -7.53 18.79 -32.15
C ILE A 188 -6.90 17.46 -31.70
N SER A 189 -6.82 16.47 -32.60
CA SER A 189 -6.15 15.18 -32.36
C SER A 189 -4.63 15.22 -32.51
N ARG A 190 -4.08 16.37 -32.92
CA ARG A 190 -2.64 16.56 -33.07
C ARG A 190 -1.93 16.44 -31.72
N PRO A 191 -0.69 15.91 -31.68
CA PRO A 191 0.05 15.69 -30.43
C PRO A 191 0.14 16.91 -29.51
N ARG A 192 0.18 18.13 -30.06
CA ARG A 192 0.19 19.38 -29.27
C ARG A 192 -1.06 19.53 -28.40
N TRP A 193 -2.24 19.31 -28.96
CA TRP A 193 -3.52 19.46 -28.25
C TRP A 193 -3.79 18.29 -27.31
N VAL A 194 -3.47 17.07 -27.74
CA VAL A 194 -3.54 15.88 -26.90
C VAL A 194 -2.65 16.05 -25.66
N ASN A 195 -1.40 16.48 -25.82
CA ASN A 195 -0.51 16.73 -24.68
C ASN A 195 -1.03 17.86 -23.78
N ALA A 196 -1.66 18.90 -24.32
CA ALA A 196 -2.23 19.98 -23.51
C ALA A 196 -3.44 19.52 -22.68
N LEU A 197 -4.34 18.73 -23.29
CA LEU A 197 -5.50 18.15 -22.61
C LEU A 197 -5.07 17.16 -21.53
N PHE A 198 -4.27 16.16 -21.91
CA PHE A 198 -3.82 15.13 -20.97
C PHE A 198 -2.82 15.66 -19.96
N GLY A 199 -2.12 16.77 -20.23
CA GLY A 199 -1.37 17.49 -19.20
C GLY A 199 -2.26 17.94 -18.05
N LYS A 200 -3.45 18.49 -18.36
CA LYS A 200 -4.41 18.89 -17.32
C LYS A 200 -5.11 17.67 -16.71
N ALA A 201 -5.54 16.71 -17.53
CA ALA A 201 -6.20 15.50 -17.05
C ALA A 201 -5.29 14.68 -16.12
N GLN A 202 -3.98 14.65 -16.38
CA GLN A 202 -3.03 13.93 -15.53
C GLN A 202 -2.95 14.50 -14.12
N ILE A 203 -3.17 15.80 -13.92
CA ILE A 203 -3.22 16.37 -12.56
C ILE A 203 -4.36 15.75 -11.76
N PHE A 204 -5.52 15.55 -12.40
CA PHE A 204 -6.66 14.89 -11.76
C PHE A 204 -6.42 13.40 -11.51
N SER A 205 -5.83 12.66 -12.47
CA SER A 205 -5.52 11.24 -12.26
C SER A 205 -4.42 11.02 -11.22
N ALA A 206 -3.43 11.90 -11.14
CA ALA A 206 -2.40 11.86 -10.10
C ALA A 206 -3.01 12.14 -8.71
N GLY A 207 -3.95 13.09 -8.64
CA GLY A 207 -4.73 13.34 -7.43
C GLY A 207 -5.60 12.14 -7.05
N TYR A 208 -6.27 11.52 -8.01
CA TYR A 208 -7.07 10.31 -7.80
C TYR A 208 -6.22 9.12 -7.33
N MET A 209 -5.02 8.94 -7.90
CA MET A 209 -4.05 7.95 -7.43
C MET A 209 -3.60 8.24 -6.00
N GLY A 210 -3.34 9.50 -5.64
CA GLY A 210 -3.04 9.90 -4.26
C GLY A 210 -4.19 9.59 -3.29
N PHE A 211 -5.43 9.87 -3.68
CA PHE A 211 -6.63 9.52 -2.90
C PHE A 211 -6.77 8.01 -2.73
N ALA A 212 -6.69 7.26 -3.83
CA ALA A 212 -6.81 5.81 -3.81
C ALA A 212 -5.70 5.14 -2.97
N HIS A 213 -4.49 5.70 -3.01
CA HIS A 213 -3.38 5.31 -2.15
C HIS A 213 -3.76 5.47 -0.66
N GLY A 214 -4.26 6.63 -0.24
CA GLY A 214 -4.68 6.86 1.15
C GLY A 214 -5.81 5.95 1.60
N THR A 215 -6.81 5.72 0.74
CA THR A 215 -7.92 4.79 1.05
C THR A 215 -7.48 3.34 1.22
N ASN A 216 -6.33 2.94 0.67
CA ASN A 216 -5.87 1.56 0.74
C ASN A 216 -4.82 1.36 1.82
N ASP A 217 -3.80 2.23 1.85
CA ASP A 217 -2.59 2.01 2.62
C ASP A 217 -2.70 2.48 4.06
N ALA A 218 -3.33 3.64 4.30
CA ALA A 218 -3.40 4.17 5.66
C ALA A 218 -4.25 3.30 6.59
N GLN A 219 -5.25 2.64 6.01
CA GLN A 219 -6.13 1.72 6.72
C GLN A 219 -5.40 0.48 7.23
N LYS A 220 -4.25 0.09 6.64
CA LYS A 220 -3.50 -1.09 7.10
C LYS A 220 -2.93 -0.87 8.50
N THR A 221 -2.32 0.29 8.74
CA THR A 221 -1.80 0.65 10.06
C THR A 221 -2.94 0.89 11.06
N MET A 222 -4.04 1.52 10.61
CA MET A 222 -5.23 1.67 11.45
C MET A 222 -5.72 0.32 12.00
N GLY A 223 -5.75 -0.72 11.15
CA GLY A 223 -6.15 -2.08 11.55
C GLY A 223 -5.21 -2.72 12.58
N ILE A 224 -3.89 -2.48 12.47
CA ILE A 224 -2.90 -2.99 13.42
C ILE A 224 -3.02 -2.32 14.78
N ILE A 225 -3.18 -0.99 14.80
CA ILE A 225 -3.36 -0.23 16.05
C ILE A 225 -4.66 -0.67 16.73
N ALA A 226 -5.75 -0.80 15.97
CA ALA A 226 -7.03 -1.28 16.51
C ALA A 226 -6.90 -2.70 17.08
N LEU A 227 -6.23 -3.62 16.36
CA LEU A 227 -5.98 -4.98 16.86
C LEU A 227 -5.19 -4.97 18.17
N ALA A 228 -4.15 -4.14 18.27
CA ALA A 228 -3.33 -4.03 19.47
C ALA A 228 -4.13 -3.50 20.68
N LEU A 229 -5.02 -2.53 20.46
CA LEU A 229 -5.85 -1.95 21.52
C LEU A 229 -6.95 -2.92 21.98
N ILE A 230 -7.61 -3.62 21.04
CA ILE A 230 -8.60 -4.66 21.37
C ILE A 230 -7.94 -5.78 22.18
N GLY A 231 -6.75 -6.22 21.77
CA GLY A 231 -5.97 -7.20 22.53
C GLY A 231 -5.62 -6.71 23.94
N ALA A 232 -5.16 -5.46 24.06
CA ALA A 232 -4.81 -4.85 25.35
C ALA A 232 -6.01 -4.69 26.29
N GLU A 233 -7.18 -4.30 25.77
CA GLU A 233 -8.43 -4.21 26.52
C GLU A 233 -8.85 -5.59 27.04
N SER A 234 -8.87 -6.60 26.16
CA SER A 234 -9.26 -7.97 26.54
C SER A 234 -8.34 -8.58 27.61
N ALA A 235 -7.08 -8.14 27.66
CA ALA A 235 -6.09 -8.56 28.65
C ALA A 235 -6.13 -7.74 29.94
N GLY A 236 -7.06 -6.78 30.09
CA GLY A 236 -7.16 -5.87 31.25
C GLY A 236 -5.99 -4.88 31.36
N THR A 237 -5.21 -4.70 30.29
CA THR A 237 -4.05 -3.79 30.29
C THR A 237 -4.48 -2.32 30.35
N LEU A 238 -5.69 -2.02 29.89
CA LEU A 238 -6.23 -0.66 29.79
C LEU A 238 -7.12 -0.27 31.00
N ASP A 239 -7.50 -1.21 31.88
CA ASP A 239 -8.45 -0.97 33.00
C ASP A 239 -8.05 0.17 33.95
N ASN A 240 -6.74 0.38 34.15
CA ASN A 240 -6.18 1.35 35.10
C ASN A 240 -5.51 2.54 34.38
N LEU A 241 -6.03 2.92 33.22
CA LEU A 241 -5.49 4.06 32.49
C LEU A 241 -5.70 5.39 33.24
N PRO A 242 -4.70 6.29 33.23
CA PRO A 242 -4.90 7.67 33.60
C PRO A 242 -6.03 8.31 32.76
N SER A 243 -6.79 9.23 33.34
CA SER A 243 -7.93 9.88 32.67
C SER A 243 -7.60 10.52 31.31
N TRP A 244 -6.36 10.98 31.12
CA TRP A 244 -5.90 11.57 29.86
C TRP A 244 -5.63 10.53 28.75
N LEU A 245 -5.51 9.24 29.08
CA LEU A 245 -5.37 8.13 28.13
C LEU A 245 -6.67 7.35 27.91
N ALA A 246 -7.78 7.74 28.54
CA ALA A 246 -9.06 7.03 28.42
C ALA A 246 -9.56 6.89 26.97
N PHE A 247 -9.11 7.74 26.03
CA PHE A 247 -9.41 7.61 24.60
C PHE A 247 -8.82 6.35 23.95
N MET A 248 -7.91 5.64 24.62
CA MET A 248 -7.32 4.40 24.14
C MET A 248 -8.24 3.18 24.28
N HIS A 249 -9.29 3.28 25.11
CA HIS A 249 -10.28 2.21 25.20
C HIS A 249 -10.97 2.06 23.83
N PRO A 250 -10.96 0.86 23.24
CA PRO A 250 -11.73 0.61 22.03
C PRO A 250 -13.23 0.76 22.36
N GLY A 251 -13.96 1.55 21.56
CA GLY A 251 -15.39 1.71 21.76
C GLY A 251 -16.19 0.45 21.39
N ASP A 252 -17.45 0.40 21.83
CA ASP A 252 -18.38 -0.71 21.56
C ASP A 252 -18.78 -0.84 20.08
N SER A 253 -18.43 0.14 19.25
CA SER A 253 -18.77 0.14 17.83
C SER A 253 -17.77 -0.69 17.02
N GLU A 254 -18.25 -1.47 16.04
CA GLU A 254 -17.40 -2.22 15.07
C GLU A 254 -16.53 -1.31 14.16
N GLY A 255 -16.40 -0.02 14.46
CA GLY A 255 -15.63 0.98 13.74
C GLY A 255 -14.21 1.12 14.29
N ILE A 256 -13.34 1.71 13.48
CA ILE A 256 -12.02 2.15 13.94
C ILE A 256 -12.18 3.53 14.57
N GLU A 257 -11.57 3.73 15.74
CA GLU A 257 -11.63 5.01 16.46
C GLU A 257 -11.11 6.18 15.63
N THR A 258 -11.81 7.33 15.74
CA THR A 258 -11.53 8.50 14.89
C THR A 258 -10.11 9.03 15.09
N TRP A 259 -9.56 8.96 16.32
CA TRP A 259 -8.19 9.40 16.58
C TRP A 259 -7.16 8.52 15.87
N ILE A 260 -7.40 7.21 15.74
CA ILE A 260 -6.52 6.30 14.99
C ILE A 260 -6.52 6.71 13.53
N VAL A 261 -7.72 6.95 12.98
CA VAL A 261 -7.91 7.37 11.59
C VAL A 261 -7.16 8.68 11.31
N VAL A 262 -7.41 9.71 12.12
CA VAL A 262 -6.77 11.04 11.96
C VAL A 262 -5.26 10.96 12.14
N THR A 263 -4.77 10.22 13.14
CA THR A 263 -3.33 10.10 13.40
C THR A 263 -2.62 9.37 12.26
N CYS A 264 -3.15 8.22 11.81
CA CYS A 264 -2.56 7.50 10.67
C CYS A 264 -2.60 8.35 9.40
N ALA A 265 -3.71 9.03 9.13
CA ALA A 265 -3.86 9.89 7.96
C ALA A 265 -2.83 11.05 7.95
N LEU A 266 -2.61 11.71 9.09
CA LEU A 266 -1.60 12.76 9.22
C LEU A 266 -0.18 12.22 9.07
N VAL A 267 0.12 11.07 9.67
CA VAL A 267 1.46 10.46 9.61
C VAL A 267 1.77 9.97 8.19
N MET A 268 0.81 9.36 7.51
CA MET A 268 0.89 8.98 6.10
C MET A 268 1.13 10.18 5.18
N ALA A 269 0.38 11.27 5.40
CA ALA A 269 0.55 12.51 4.65
C ALA A 269 1.92 13.14 4.90
N ALA A 270 2.41 13.12 6.15
CA ALA A 270 3.74 13.61 6.51
C ALA A 270 4.86 12.76 5.89
N GLY A 271 4.73 11.43 5.89
CA GLY A 271 5.63 10.53 5.17
C GLY A 271 5.62 10.84 3.67
N THR A 272 4.42 11.00 3.09
CA THR A 272 4.25 11.37 1.67
C THR A 272 4.95 12.70 1.33
N ALA A 273 4.85 13.66 2.25
CA ALA A 273 5.49 14.98 2.12
C ALA A 273 7.03 14.92 2.19
N ALA A 274 7.59 13.96 2.95
CA ALA A 274 9.04 13.73 3.00
C ALA A 274 9.59 13.16 1.68
N GLY A 275 8.74 12.43 0.94
CA GLY A 275 9.00 11.95 -0.40
C GLY A 275 9.83 10.66 -0.48
N GLY A 276 10.07 10.19 -1.71
CA GLY A 276 10.71 8.89 -1.96
C GLY A 276 11.68 8.93 -3.12
N TRP A 277 12.53 9.95 -3.19
CA TRP A 277 13.26 10.33 -4.42
C TRP A 277 14.07 9.22 -5.08
N ARG A 278 14.65 8.30 -4.30
CA ARG A 278 15.38 7.14 -4.83
C ARG A 278 14.46 6.23 -5.67
N ILE A 279 13.26 5.94 -5.17
CA ILE A 279 12.26 5.09 -5.83
C ILE A 279 11.58 5.86 -6.96
N ILE A 280 11.24 7.14 -6.76
CA ILE A 280 10.66 8.02 -7.79
C ILE A 280 11.51 8.01 -9.06
N LYS A 281 12.84 8.12 -8.90
CA LYS A 281 13.80 8.07 -10.03
C LYS A 281 13.75 6.73 -10.78
N THR A 282 13.50 5.62 -10.08
CA THR A 282 13.40 4.29 -10.69
C THR A 282 12.07 4.11 -11.44
N LEU A 283 10.92 4.42 -10.83
CA LEU A 283 9.61 4.23 -11.45
C LEU A 283 9.35 5.19 -12.63
N GLY A 284 9.74 6.47 -12.51
CA GLY A 284 9.39 7.49 -13.50
C GLY A 284 10.22 7.48 -14.79
N HIS A 285 11.48 7.03 -14.74
CA HIS A 285 12.40 7.19 -15.88
C HIS A 285 12.98 5.88 -16.42
N LYS A 286 12.95 4.78 -15.65
CA LYS A 286 13.67 3.55 -16.03
C LYS A 286 12.79 2.49 -16.70
N MET A 287 11.47 2.47 -16.50
CA MET A 287 10.61 1.42 -17.07
C MET A 287 10.14 1.70 -18.50
N VAL A 288 9.56 2.88 -18.74
CA VAL A 288 9.06 3.31 -20.05
C VAL A 288 9.11 4.85 -20.14
N LYS A 289 9.29 5.41 -21.34
CA LYS A 289 9.22 6.86 -21.55
C LYS A 289 7.76 7.31 -21.56
N LEU A 290 7.36 8.04 -20.52
CA LEU A 290 5.98 8.50 -20.33
C LEU A 290 5.73 9.87 -20.98
N HIS A 291 4.52 10.02 -21.53
CA HIS A 291 3.92 11.29 -21.93
C HIS A 291 2.64 11.46 -21.10
N PRO A 292 2.05 12.66 -21.00
CA PRO A 292 0.92 12.90 -20.12
C PRO A 292 -0.25 11.93 -20.29
N ILE A 293 -0.57 11.56 -21.53
CA ILE A 293 -1.61 10.56 -21.83
C ILE A 293 -1.31 9.17 -21.24
N HIS A 294 -0.04 8.76 -21.23
CA HIS A 294 0.38 7.49 -20.65
C HIS A 294 0.28 7.53 -19.12
N GLY A 295 0.70 8.65 -18.51
CA GLY A 295 0.58 8.85 -17.07
C GLY A 295 -0.87 8.82 -16.63
N PHE A 296 -1.73 9.56 -17.33
CA PHE A 296 -3.18 9.56 -17.09
C PHE A 296 -3.79 8.15 -17.17
N ALA A 297 -3.47 7.39 -18.22
CA ALA A 297 -4.00 6.04 -18.39
C ALA A 297 -3.54 5.09 -17.27
N ALA A 298 -2.26 5.15 -16.90
CA ALA A 298 -1.70 4.28 -15.86
C ALA A 298 -2.23 4.64 -14.46
N GLU A 299 -2.21 5.92 -14.10
CA GLU A 299 -2.70 6.42 -12.80
C GLU A 299 -4.19 6.13 -12.63
N THR A 300 -5.02 6.43 -13.64
CA THR A 300 -6.47 6.18 -13.57
C THR A 300 -6.76 4.69 -13.41
N SER A 301 -6.08 3.83 -14.19
CA SER A 301 -6.28 2.37 -14.11
C SER A 301 -5.91 1.85 -12.72
N SER A 302 -4.73 2.24 -12.21
CA SER A 302 -4.27 1.81 -10.89
C SER A 302 -5.17 2.34 -9.77
N ALA A 303 -5.55 3.61 -9.82
CA ALA A 303 -6.41 4.24 -8.82
C ALA A 303 -7.79 3.60 -8.77
N THR A 304 -8.37 3.22 -9.92
CA THR A 304 -9.63 2.48 -9.99
C THR A 304 -9.53 1.12 -9.31
N ILE A 305 -8.45 0.37 -9.57
CA ILE A 305 -8.23 -0.95 -8.92
C ILE A 305 -8.10 -0.78 -7.41
N LEU A 306 -7.31 0.20 -6.96
CA LEU A 306 -7.08 0.48 -5.55
C LEU A 306 -8.37 0.88 -4.83
N THR A 307 -9.17 1.75 -5.44
CA THR A 307 -10.44 2.21 -4.87
C THR A 307 -11.45 1.07 -4.79
N LEU A 308 -11.57 0.25 -5.85
CA LEU A 308 -12.47 -0.91 -5.85
C LEU A 308 -12.04 -1.96 -4.83
N ALA A 309 -10.74 -2.27 -4.75
CA ALA A 309 -10.22 -3.18 -3.75
C ALA A 309 -10.47 -2.65 -2.33
N ALA A 310 -10.23 -1.37 -2.08
CA ALA A 310 -10.50 -0.73 -0.79
C ALA A 310 -11.99 -0.75 -0.43
N HIS A 311 -12.89 -0.57 -1.41
CA HIS A 311 -14.34 -0.67 -1.20
C HIS A 311 -14.75 -2.06 -0.71
N PHE A 312 -14.14 -3.12 -1.24
CA PHE A 312 -14.34 -4.49 -0.76
C PHE A 312 -13.46 -4.86 0.45
N GLY A 313 -12.73 -3.90 1.02
CA GLY A 313 -11.83 -4.14 2.15
C GLY A 313 -10.64 -5.05 1.82
N MET A 314 -10.30 -5.24 0.55
CA MET A 314 -9.18 -6.09 0.13
C MET A 314 -7.87 -5.29 0.17
N PRO A 315 -6.88 -5.68 1.01
CA PRO A 315 -5.58 -5.04 1.01
C PRO A 315 -4.84 -5.40 -0.29
N VAL A 316 -4.45 -4.39 -1.06
CA VAL A 316 -3.74 -4.58 -2.33
C VAL A 316 -2.45 -3.76 -2.34
N SER A 317 -1.51 -4.19 -3.17
CA SER A 317 -0.25 -3.50 -3.35
C SER A 317 -0.39 -2.36 -4.36
N THR A 318 -0.25 -1.13 -3.87
CA THR A 318 -0.20 0.08 -4.70
C THR A 318 0.96 0.03 -5.69
N THR A 319 2.15 -0.38 -5.22
CA THR A 319 3.36 -0.54 -6.05
C THR A 319 3.14 -1.53 -7.18
N HIS A 320 2.50 -2.67 -6.93
CA HIS A 320 2.25 -3.65 -8.00
C HIS A 320 1.20 -3.14 -8.99
N SER A 321 0.11 -2.53 -8.50
CA SER A 321 -0.98 -1.99 -9.33
C SER A 321 -0.48 -0.93 -10.31
N ILE A 322 0.26 0.08 -9.83
CA ILE A 322 0.76 1.15 -10.72
C ILE A 322 1.85 0.67 -11.66
N SER A 323 2.78 -0.18 -11.18
CA SER A 323 3.88 -0.68 -12.00
C SER A 323 3.36 -1.52 -13.16
N THR A 324 2.39 -2.39 -12.90
CA THR A 324 1.77 -3.21 -13.95
C THR A 324 0.85 -2.40 -14.86
N ALA A 325 0.13 -1.40 -14.35
CA ALA A 325 -0.61 -0.45 -15.20
C ALA A 325 0.32 0.29 -16.17
N ILE A 326 1.49 0.76 -15.71
CA ILE A 326 2.53 1.34 -16.58
C ILE A 326 3.02 0.33 -17.62
N MET A 327 3.23 -0.93 -17.23
CA MET A 327 3.63 -1.98 -18.17
C MET A 327 2.55 -2.22 -19.24
N GLY A 328 1.28 -2.29 -18.86
CA GLY A 328 0.15 -2.45 -19.78
C GLY A 328 0.02 -1.30 -20.76
N VAL A 329 0.13 -0.06 -20.28
CA VAL A 329 0.18 1.15 -21.12
C VAL A 329 1.38 1.10 -22.08
N GLY A 330 2.54 0.62 -21.61
CA GLY A 330 3.73 0.42 -22.42
C GLY A 330 3.54 -0.60 -23.54
N VAL A 331 2.91 -1.75 -23.24
CA VAL A 331 2.56 -2.79 -24.23
C VAL A 331 1.60 -2.25 -25.29
N ALA A 332 0.54 -1.55 -24.88
CA ALA A 332 -0.44 -0.98 -25.80
C ALA A 332 0.18 -0.03 -26.83
N LYS A 333 1.24 0.70 -26.43
CA LYS A 333 1.98 1.58 -27.33
C LYS A 333 2.96 0.82 -28.22
N ASN A 334 3.90 0.12 -27.60
CA ASN A 334 4.91 -0.67 -28.27
C ASN A 334 5.57 -1.59 -27.22
N PRO A 335 5.36 -2.92 -27.30
CA PRO A 335 5.97 -3.87 -26.35
C PRO A 335 7.49 -3.75 -26.25
N ARG A 336 8.17 -3.35 -27.35
CA ARG A 336 9.63 -3.16 -27.38
C ARG A 336 10.12 -1.93 -26.62
N ALA A 337 9.22 -1.02 -26.23
CA ALA A 337 9.58 0.16 -25.44
C ALA A 337 9.84 -0.17 -23.97
N LEU A 338 9.44 -1.35 -23.51
CA LEU A 338 9.61 -1.80 -22.13
C LEU A 338 11.04 -2.26 -21.88
N ARG A 339 11.64 -1.79 -20.78
CA ARG A 339 12.95 -2.24 -20.34
C ARG A 339 12.84 -3.51 -19.49
N TRP A 340 12.89 -4.68 -20.14
CA TRP A 340 12.70 -5.98 -19.48
C TRP A 340 13.65 -6.23 -18.30
N SER A 341 14.92 -5.78 -18.41
CA SER A 341 15.90 -5.90 -17.32
C SER A 341 15.52 -5.14 -16.06
N VAL A 342 14.73 -4.05 -16.17
CA VAL A 342 14.20 -3.31 -15.02
C VAL A 342 12.98 -4.03 -14.47
N ILE A 343 12.06 -4.48 -15.33
CA ILE A 343 10.85 -5.23 -14.93
C ILE A 343 11.23 -6.48 -14.15
N GLN A 344 12.21 -7.26 -14.62
CA GLN A 344 12.66 -8.47 -13.95
C GLN A 344 13.19 -8.17 -12.53
N LYS A 345 13.95 -7.08 -12.35
CA LYS A 345 14.45 -6.66 -11.02
C LYS A 345 13.31 -6.29 -10.07
N ILE A 346 12.27 -5.64 -10.59
CA ILE A 346 11.08 -5.26 -9.83
C ILE A 346 10.31 -6.51 -9.37
N VAL A 347 10.05 -7.45 -10.28
CA VAL A 347 9.37 -8.71 -9.95
C VAL A 347 10.15 -9.52 -8.91
N TRP A 348 11.49 -9.57 -9.00
CA TRP A 348 12.30 -10.21 -7.97
C TRP A 348 12.20 -9.51 -6.61
N ALA A 349 12.19 -8.18 -6.58
CA ALA A 349 11.99 -7.43 -5.34
C ALA A 349 10.61 -7.75 -4.73
N TRP A 350 9.57 -7.93 -5.53
CA TRP A 350 8.24 -8.29 -5.07
C TRP A 350 8.20 -9.68 -4.45
N ILE A 351 8.75 -10.69 -5.13
CA ILE A 351 8.83 -12.07 -4.64
C ILE A 351 9.64 -12.14 -3.33
N LEU A 352 10.75 -11.41 -3.25
CA LEU A 352 11.64 -11.43 -2.10
C LEU A 352 11.07 -10.69 -0.88
N THR A 353 10.08 -9.81 -1.08
CA THR A 353 9.60 -8.92 -0.01
C THR A 353 9.01 -9.68 1.18
N ILE A 354 8.09 -10.62 0.93
CA ILE A 354 7.45 -11.43 1.98
C ILE A 354 8.49 -12.27 2.77
N PRO A 355 9.33 -13.10 2.12
CA PRO A 355 10.29 -13.93 2.86
C PRO A 355 11.37 -13.09 3.55
N ALA A 356 11.82 -11.97 2.96
CA ALA A 356 12.83 -11.15 3.59
C ALA A 356 12.31 -10.40 4.82
N SER A 357 11.14 -9.76 4.73
CA SER A 357 10.56 -9.07 5.90
C SER A 357 10.12 -10.07 6.97
N GLY A 358 9.62 -11.24 6.59
CA GLY A 358 9.28 -12.33 7.51
C GLY A 358 10.50 -12.93 8.19
N GLY A 359 11.59 -13.18 7.46
CA GLY A 359 12.85 -13.63 8.03
C GLY A 359 13.42 -12.64 9.05
N LEU A 360 13.36 -11.34 8.75
CA LEU A 360 13.78 -10.28 9.67
C LEU A 360 12.92 -10.27 10.95
N ALA A 361 11.59 -10.31 10.80
CA ALA A 361 10.67 -10.33 11.94
C ALA A 361 10.84 -11.60 12.80
N TRP A 362 11.05 -12.75 12.16
CA TRP A 362 11.32 -14.02 12.83
C TRP A 362 12.61 -13.95 13.66
N LEU A 363 13.70 -13.43 13.08
CA LEU A 363 14.98 -13.27 13.77
C LEU A 363 14.88 -12.31 14.96
N MET A 364 14.15 -11.20 14.79
CA MET A 364 13.90 -10.25 15.88
C MET A 364 13.15 -10.90 17.03
N PHE A 365 12.08 -11.65 16.73
CA PHE A 365 11.29 -12.32 17.77
C PHE A 365 12.10 -13.39 18.51
N LYS A 366 12.83 -14.25 17.79
CA LYS A 366 13.73 -15.24 18.41
C LYS A 366 14.84 -14.59 19.23
N GLY A 367 15.33 -13.43 18.82
CA GLY A 367 16.27 -12.62 19.60
C GLY A 367 15.67 -12.17 20.93
N LEU A 368 14.42 -11.68 20.94
CA LEU A 368 13.72 -11.30 22.17
C LEU A 368 13.46 -12.51 23.09
N GLU A 369 13.08 -13.65 22.51
CA GLU A 369 12.90 -14.90 23.25
C GLU A 369 14.19 -15.35 23.93
N ALA A 370 15.31 -15.32 23.21
CA ALA A 370 16.63 -15.65 23.76
C ALA A 370 17.08 -14.70 24.89
N LEU A 371 16.58 -13.46 24.91
CA LEU A 371 16.82 -12.48 25.97
C LEU A 371 15.85 -12.62 27.15
N GLY A 372 14.81 -13.47 27.04
CA GLY A 372 13.78 -13.67 28.06
C GLY A 372 12.69 -12.59 28.09
N TRP A 373 12.41 -11.95 26.95
CA TRP A 373 11.47 -10.81 26.82
C TRP A 373 10.11 -11.17 26.20
N THR A 374 9.92 -12.44 25.86
CA THR A 374 8.67 -13.02 25.33
C THR A 374 8.25 -14.15 26.25
#